data_AF-A0A183GTA4-F1
#
_entry.id   AF-A0A183GTA4-F1
#
_cell.length_a   1.000
_cell.length_b   1.000
_cell.length_c   1.000
_cell.angle_alpha   90.00
_cell.angle_beta   90.00
_cell.angle_gamma   90.00
#
_symmetry.space_group_name_H-M   'P 1'
#
loop_
_entity.id
_entity.type
_entity.pdbx_description
1 polymer ?
#
loop_
_entity_poly.entity_id
_entity_poly.type
_entity_poly.pdbx_seq_one_letter_code
_entity_poly.pdbx_strand_id
1 'polypeptide(L)'
;MRSAELAVQHLILLVSFTSALDKELTISSKLLLDEIVYGPDDSINWLAVLCDDFGPRKTGSYALEEAIDWVVKSLRSDGLRVHAEPVPMLPNWTRGDDSAYVIAVAHELEFGFDFAPGEKVSVHLSL
;
A
#
# COMPACT_ATOMS: atom_id res chain seq x y z
N MET A 1 -52.27 -28.04 18.05
CA MET A 1 -51.60 -27.19 19.06
C MET A 1 -50.10 -27.43 19.09
N ARG A 2 -49.61 -28.66 19.34
CA ARG A 2 -48.17 -28.99 19.41
C ARG A 2 -47.32 -28.64 18.17
N SER A 3 -47.89 -28.70 16.96
CA SER A 3 -47.18 -28.32 15.72
C SER A 3 -46.93 -26.82 15.57
N ALA A 4 -47.82 -25.98 16.12
CA ALA A 4 -47.65 -24.52 16.08
C ALA A 4 -46.62 -24.09 17.14
N GLU A 5 -46.61 -24.72 18.31
CA GLU A 5 -45.61 -24.49 19.36
C GLU A 5 -44.19 -24.81 18.88
N LEU A 6 -44.00 -25.95 18.19
CA LEU A 6 -42.70 -26.30 17.61
C LEU A 6 -42.23 -25.29 16.57
N ALA A 7 -43.12 -24.81 15.69
CA ALA A 7 -42.79 -23.78 14.70
C ALA A 7 -42.37 -22.46 15.37
N VAL A 8 -43.06 -22.05 16.43
CA VAL A 8 -42.71 -20.86 17.23
C VAL A 8 -41.36 -21.04 17.93
N GLN A 9 -41.09 -22.21 18.50
CA GLN A 9 -39.80 -22.52 19.15
C GLN A 9 -38.64 -22.42 18.15
N HIS A 10 -38.81 -22.96 16.95
CA HIS A 10 -37.81 -22.92 15.89
C HIS A 10 -37.59 -21.49 15.37
N LEU A 11 -38.65 -20.69 15.23
CA LEU A 11 -38.55 -19.29 14.83
C LEU A 11 -37.79 -18.45 15.86
N ILE A 12 -38.08 -18.64 17.15
CA ILE A 12 -37.38 -17.96 18.24
C ILE A 12 -35.90 -18.33 18.26
N LEU A 13 -35.58 -19.61 18.06
CA LEU A 13 -34.19 -20.09 18.02
C LEU A 13 -33.43 -19.48 16.85
N LEU A 14 -34.06 -19.40 15.67
CA LEU A 14 -33.47 -18.84 14.47
C LEU A 14 -33.25 -17.32 14.60
N VAL A 15 -34.21 -16.58 15.13
CA VAL A 15 -34.06 -15.13 15.40
C VAL A 15 -32.99 -14.85 16.46
N SER A 16 -32.89 -15.70 17.48
CA SER A 16 -31.84 -15.57 18.50
C SER A 16 -30.45 -15.82 17.90
N PHE A 17 -30.33 -16.83 17.05
CA PHE A 17 -29.10 -17.17 16.34
C PHE A 17 -28.64 -16.06 15.40
N THR A 18 -29.54 -15.47 14.60
CA THR A 18 -29.17 -14.35 13.72
C THR A 18 -28.73 -13.12 14.50
N SER A 19 -29.37 -12.82 15.64
CA SER A 19 -28.96 -11.70 16.50
C SER A 19 -27.62 -11.94 17.22
N ALA A 20 -27.30 -13.20 17.53
CA ALA A 20 -26.00 -13.57 18.11
C ALA A 20 -24.88 -13.40 17.07
N LEU A 21 -25.12 -13.84 15.83
CA LEU A 21 -24.17 -13.71 14.72
C LEU A 21 -23.87 -12.23 14.39
N ASP A 22 -24.90 -11.38 14.39
CA ASP A 22 -24.77 -9.94 14.16
C ASP A 22 -23.93 -9.24 15.24
N LYS A 23 -24.14 -9.61 16.51
CA LYS A 23 -23.33 -9.10 17.63
C LYS A 23 -21.86 -9.52 17.51
N GLU A 24 -21.60 -10.78 17.19
CA GLU A 24 -20.23 -11.28 17.05
C GLU A 24 -19.49 -10.59 15.90
N LEU A 25 -20.17 -10.40 14.77
CA LEU A 25 -19.62 -9.66 13.64
C LEU A 25 -19.39 -8.18 13.98
N THR A 26 -20.32 -7.55 14.69
CA THR A 26 -20.19 -6.15 15.13
C THR A 26 -19.06 -5.95 16.13
N ILE A 27 -18.84 -6.89 17.05
CA ILE A 27 -17.74 -6.85 18.01
C ILE A 27 -16.41 -7.00 17.27
N SER A 28 -16.32 -7.99 16.36
CA SER A 28 -15.10 -8.25 15.59
C SER A 28 -14.75 -7.06 14.69
N SER A 29 -15.73 -6.48 13.99
CA SER A 29 -15.49 -5.32 13.12
C SER A 29 -15.07 -4.09 13.90
N LYS A 30 -15.68 -3.82 15.07
CA LYS A 30 -15.27 -2.73 15.95
C LYS A 30 -13.85 -2.91 16.47
N LEU A 31 -13.48 -4.12 16.88
CA LEU A 31 -12.14 -4.40 17.38
C LEU A 31 -11.08 -4.19 16.29
N LEU A 32 -11.35 -4.65 15.06
CA LEU A 32 -10.44 -4.40 13.93
C LEU A 32 -10.35 -2.92 13.57
N LEU A 33 -11.47 -2.17 13.60
CA LEU A 33 -11.47 -0.74 13.33
C LEU A 33 -10.70 0.04 14.39
N ASP A 34 -10.89 -0.27 15.67
CA ASP A 34 -10.12 0.36 16.76
C ASP A 34 -8.62 0.09 16.61
N GLU A 35 -8.24 -1.14 16.24
CA GLU A 35 -6.83 -1.46 15.98
C GLU A 35 -6.27 -0.67 14.78
N ILE A 36 -7.03 -0.56 13.68
CA ILE A 36 -6.59 0.20 12.49
C ILE A 36 -6.49 1.69 12.77
N VAL A 37 -7.40 2.25 13.56
CA VAL A 37 -7.51 3.70 13.79
C VAL A 37 -6.62 4.15 14.95
N TYR A 38 -6.50 3.36 16.00
CA TYR A 38 -5.84 3.73 17.25
C TYR A 38 -4.71 2.80 17.67
N GLY A 39 -4.55 1.65 17.01
CA GLY A 39 -3.44 0.73 17.27
C GLY A 39 -2.10 1.31 16.82
N PRO A 40 -1.00 0.60 17.15
CA PRO A 40 0.33 0.97 16.68
C PRO A 40 0.36 0.90 15.15
N ASP A 41 0.68 2.03 14.50
CA ASP A 41 0.79 2.11 13.05
C ASP A 41 2.24 2.32 12.61
N ASP A 42 2.76 1.38 11.81
CA ASP A 42 4.07 1.46 11.18
C ASP A 42 4.00 1.86 9.70
N SER A 43 2.80 2.17 9.17
CA SER A 43 2.59 2.43 7.74
C SER A 43 3.43 3.59 7.20
N ILE A 44 3.59 4.66 7.99
CA ILE A 44 4.42 5.81 7.61
C ILE A 44 5.91 5.48 7.62
N ASN A 45 6.36 4.64 8.57
CA ASN A 45 7.75 4.18 8.60
C ASN A 45 8.05 3.29 7.40
N TRP A 46 7.13 2.38 7.08
CA TRP A 46 7.22 1.57 5.85
C TRP A 46 7.25 2.43 4.61
N LEU A 47 6.41 3.47 4.54
CA LEU A 47 6.39 4.40 3.42
C LEU A 47 7.71 5.16 3.32
N ALA A 48 8.28 5.63 4.43
CA ALA A 48 9.57 6.30 4.46
C ALA A 48 10.69 5.38 3.94
N VAL A 49 10.78 4.14 4.44
CA VAL A 49 11.78 3.17 3.95
C VAL A 49 11.58 2.91 2.45
N LEU A 50 10.33 2.68 2.01
CA LEU A 50 10.04 2.44 0.60
C LEU A 50 10.37 3.65 -0.27
N CYS A 51 10.10 4.87 0.17
CA CYS A 51 10.31 6.07 -0.63
C CYS A 51 11.74 6.60 -0.58
N ASP A 52 12.35 6.62 0.60
CA ASP A 52 13.60 7.34 0.87
C ASP A 52 14.82 6.42 0.75
N ASP A 53 14.70 5.14 1.12
CA ASP A 53 15.81 4.18 1.02
C ASP A 53 15.86 3.51 -0.36
N PHE A 54 14.71 3.09 -0.90
CA PHE A 54 14.66 2.41 -2.21
C PHE A 54 14.32 3.32 -3.39
N GLY A 55 13.55 4.39 -3.19
CA GLY A 55 13.20 5.31 -4.28
C GLY A 55 12.33 4.68 -5.38
N PRO A 56 12.49 5.07 -6.66
CA PRO A 56 11.64 4.60 -7.76
C PRO A 56 11.71 3.09 -8.05
N ARG A 57 10.58 2.38 -7.90
CA ARG A 57 10.50 0.90 -8.05
C ARG A 57 9.83 0.49 -9.37
N LYS A 58 10.45 0.87 -10.50
CA LYS A 58 9.95 0.46 -11.82
C LYS A 58 10.10 -1.06 -11.99
N THR A 59 9.18 -1.67 -12.72
CA THR A 59 9.25 -3.11 -13.06
C THR A 59 10.61 -3.49 -13.66
N GLY A 60 11.24 -4.52 -13.08
CA GLY A 60 12.55 -5.02 -13.50
C GLY A 60 13.75 -4.19 -13.03
N SER A 61 13.56 -3.13 -12.24
CA SER A 61 14.67 -2.38 -11.65
C SER A 61 15.26 -3.08 -10.42
N TYR A 62 16.53 -2.80 -10.14
CA TYR A 62 17.21 -3.32 -8.95
C TYR A 62 16.53 -2.86 -7.65
N ALA A 63 16.12 -1.58 -7.59
CA ALA A 63 15.38 -1.01 -6.46
C ALA A 63 14.05 -1.73 -6.19
N LEU A 64 13.36 -2.24 -7.21
CA LEU A 64 12.14 -3.03 -7.01
C LEU A 64 12.46 -4.37 -6.35
N GLU A 65 13.49 -5.08 -6.81
CA GLU A 65 13.87 -6.39 -6.27
C GLU A 65 14.32 -6.27 -4.81
N GLU A 66 15.15 -5.28 -4.47
CA GLU A 66 15.56 -5.05 -3.09
C GLU A 66 14.39 -4.68 -2.17
N ALA A 67 13.45 -3.87 -2.66
CA ALA A 67 12.25 -3.54 -1.90
C ALA A 67 11.35 -4.77 -1.67
N ILE A 68 11.22 -5.68 -2.65
CA ILE A 68 10.48 -6.94 -2.48
C ILE A 68 11.14 -7.80 -1.41
N ASP A 69 12.47 -7.97 -1.46
CA ASP A 69 13.22 -8.74 -0.46
C ASP A 69 13.05 -8.16 0.95
N TRP A 70 13.09 -6.83 1.07
CA TRP A 70 12.84 -6.14 2.33
C TRP A 70 11.41 -6.39 2.84
N VAL A 71 10.38 -6.21 2.02
CA VAL A 71 8.98 -6.46 2.41
C VAL A 71 8.79 -7.91 2.85
N VAL A 72 9.31 -8.88 2.09
CA VAL A 72 9.20 -10.30 2.45
C VAL A 72 9.86 -10.58 3.80
N LYS A 73 11.02 -9.99 4.07
CA LYS A 73 11.71 -10.11 5.34
C LYS A 73 10.92 -9.48 6.49
N SER A 74 10.40 -8.27 6.31
CA SER A 74 9.61 -7.55 7.33
C SER A 74 8.33 -8.29 7.69
N LEU A 75 7.56 -8.75 6.70
CA LEU A 75 6.34 -9.52 6.98
C LEU A 75 6.65 -10.86 7.67
N ARG A 76 7.79 -11.49 7.35
CA ARG A 76 8.23 -12.70 8.05
C ARG A 76 8.64 -12.41 9.50
N SER A 77 9.29 -11.27 9.78
CA SER A 77 9.59 -10.89 11.17
C SER A 77 8.32 -10.64 11.98
N ASP A 78 7.24 -10.22 11.33
CA ASP A 78 5.92 -10.04 11.95
C ASP A 78 5.18 -11.38 12.17
N GLY A 79 5.82 -12.51 11.87
CA GLY A 79 5.26 -13.85 12.07
C GLY A 79 4.32 -14.31 10.97
N LEU A 80 4.23 -13.60 9.85
CA LEU A 80 3.36 -13.96 8.73
C LEU A 80 4.02 -15.02 7.83
N ARG A 81 3.20 -15.91 7.27
CA ARG A 81 3.64 -16.90 6.29
C ARG A 81 3.69 -16.28 4.89
N VAL A 82 4.88 -15.84 4.47
CA VAL A 82 5.07 -15.09 3.21
C VAL A 82 6.00 -15.80 2.22
N HIS A 83 5.62 -15.75 0.95
CA HIS A 83 6.43 -16.15 -0.20
C HIS A 83 6.25 -15.14 -1.34
N ALA A 84 7.28 -14.99 -2.17
CA ALA A 84 7.22 -14.24 -3.42
C ALA A 84 6.92 -15.19 -4.58
N GLU A 85 6.29 -14.68 -5.63
CA GLU A 85 5.98 -15.42 -6.85
C GLU A 85 6.72 -14.80 -8.04
N PRO A 86 7.42 -15.60 -8.86
CA PRO A 86 8.09 -15.07 -10.04
C PRO A 86 7.05 -14.66 -11.09
N VAL A 87 7.23 -13.48 -11.67
CA VAL A 87 6.40 -13.00 -12.80
C VAL A 87 7.23 -13.06 -14.09
N PRO A 88 7.12 -14.14 -14.88
CA PRO A 88 7.92 -14.29 -16.09
C PRO A 88 7.47 -13.33 -17.19
N MET A 89 8.35 -13.07 -18.15
CA MET A 89 8.09 -12.29 -19.36
C MET A 89 7.75 -10.80 -19.12
N LEU A 90 8.32 -10.19 -18.09
CA LEU A 90 8.20 -8.76 -17.86
C LEU A 90 9.17 -7.97 -18.77
N PRO A 91 8.74 -6.82 -19.31
CA PRO A 91 9.62 -5.93 -20.05
C PRO A 91 10.64 -5.30 -19.09
N ASN A 92 11.93 -5.51 -19.36
CA ASN A 92 13.00 -4.81 -18.65
C ASN A 92 13.35 -3.53 -19.42
N TRP A 93 12.68 -2.43 -19.07
CA TRP A 93 13.01 -1.12 -19.64
C TRP A 93 14.06 -0.45 -18.76
N THR A 94 15.27 -0.29 -19.31
CA THR A 94 16.32 0.54 -18.72
C THR A 94 16.31 1.90 -19.40
N ARG A 95 16.27 2.99 -18.62
CA ARG A 95 16.33 4.34 -19.18
C ARG A 95 17.73 4.58 -19.75
N GLY A 96 17.80 5.16 -20.94
CA GLY A 96 19.05 5.65 -21.52
C GLY A 96 19.34 7.09 -21.07
N ASP A 97 20.34 7.71 -21.68
CA ASP A 97 20.65 9.11 -21.43
C ASP A 97 19.55 10.02 -22.01
N ASP A 98 18.87 10.75 -21.12
CA ASP A 98 17.88 11.76 -21.50
C ASP A 98 18.31 13.15 -21.04
N SER A 99 18.10 14.15 -21.89
CA SER A 99 18.36 15.55 -21.54
C SER A 99 17.25 16.47 -22.05
N ALA A 100 16.91 17.48 -21.27
CA ALA A 100 15.92 18.49 -21.60
C ALA A 100 16.45 19.89 -21.22
N TYR A 101 15.92 20.93 -21.87
CA TYR A 101 16.29 22.32 -21.63
C TYR A 101 15.02 23.15 -21.44
N VAL A 102 15.06 24.11 -20.50
CA VAL A 102 14.00 25.11 -20.36
C VAL A 102 14.18 26.15 -21.46
N ILE A 103 13.19 26.28 -22.34
CA ILE A 103 13.24 27.19 -23.49
C ILE A 103 12.72 28.60 -23.21
N ALA A 104 11.81 28.74 -22.25
CA ALA A 104 11.29 30.01 -21.75
C ALA A 104 10.56 29.78 -20.43
N VAL A 105 10.64 30.76 -19.53
CA VAL A 105 9.85 30.77 -18.29
C VAL A 105 8.61 31.63 -18.56
N ALA A 106 7.41 31.07 -18.33
CA ALA A 106 6.15 31.76 -18.61
C ALA A 106 5.73 32.78 -17.52
N HIS A 107 6.35 32.72 -16.33
CA HIS A 107 6.09 33.63 -15.22
C HIS A 107 7.33 33.75 -14.33
N GLU A 108 7.65 34.96 -13.84
CA GLU A 108 8.68 35.14 -12.82
C GLU A 108 8.25 34.36 -11.56
N LEU A 109 8.95 33.28 -11.26
CA LEU A 109 8.72 32.48 -10.07
C LEU A 109 9.59 33.06 -8.96
N GLU A 110 8.98 33.72 -7.97
CA GLU A 110 9.66 34.17 -6.74
C GLU A 110 10.01 32.98 -5.80
N PHE A 111 10.59 31.91 -6.35
CA PHE A 111 11.06 30.77 -5.57
C PHE A 111 12.54 30.57 -5.85
N GLY A 112 13.40 31.42 -5.27
CA GLY A 112 14.85 31.27 -4.97
C GLY A 112 15.78 30.36 -5.80
N PHE A 113 15.38 29.96 -7.00
CA PHE A 113 16.08 29.07 -7.92
C PHE A 113 16.11 29.82 -9.26
N ASP A 114 17.23 30.51 -9.51
CA ASP A 114 17.48 31.16 -10.79
C ASP A 114 17.75 30.08 -11.84
N PHE A 115 16.79 29.84 -12.74
CA PHE A 115 17.02 29.06 -13.95
C PHE A 115 17.16 30.03 -15.13
N ALA A 116 18.37 30.16 -15.68
CA ALA A 116 18.59 31.01 -16.84
C ALA A 116 18.03 30.35 -18.12
N PRO A 117 17.44 31.12 -19.06
CA PRO A 117 17.06 30.60 -20.37
C PRO A 117 18.27 29.99 -21.08
N GLY A 118 18.15 28.72 -21.52
CA GLY A 118 19.25 27.97 -22.13
C GLY A 118 20.16 27.22 -21.15
N GLU A 119 19.85 27.24 -19.85
CA GLU A 119 20.58 26.46 -18.86
C GLU A 119 20.28 24.95 -18.99
N LYS A 120 21.33 24.14 -19.04
CA LYS A 120 21.22 22.69 -19.10
C LYS A 120 20.91 22.14 -17.72
N VAL A 121 19.65 21.79 -17.48
CA VAL A 121 19.28 21.05 -16.27
C VAL A 121 19.51 19.56 -16.54
N SER A 122 20.60 19.01 -16.00
CA SER A 122 20.82 17.57 -16.02
C SER A 122 19.97 16.90 -14.94
N VAL A 123 18.85 16.29 -15.34
CA VAL A 123 18.08 15.44 -14.43
C VAL A 123 18.75 14.08 -14.40
N HIS A 124 19.61 13.85 -13.41
CA HIS A 124 20.24 12.54 -13.22
C HIS A 124 19.27 11.64 -12.45
N LEU A 125 18.33 11.03 -13.17
CA LEU A 125 17.46 9.98 -12.62
C LEU A 125 18.27 8.69 -12.58
N SER A 126 18.91 8.43 -11.45
CA SER A 126 19.45 7.09 -11.15
C SER A 126 18.26 6.17 -10.94
N LEU A 127 18.12 5.14 -11.79
CA LEU A 127 17.15 4.04 -11.64
C LEU A 127 17.84 2.81 -11.08
#